data_AF-A0A161I2H6-F1
#
_entry.id   AF-A0A161I2H6-F1
#
_cell.length_a   1.000
_cell.length_b   1.000
_cell.length_c   1.000
_cell.angle_alpha   90.00
_cell.angle_beta   90.00
_cell.angle_gamma   90.00
#
_symmetry.space_group_name_H-M   'P 1'
#
loop_
_entity.id
_entity.type
_entity.pdbx_description
1 polymer ?
#
loop_
_entity_poly.entity_id
_entity_poly.type
_entity_poly.pdbx_seq_one_letter_code
_entity_poly.pdbx_strand_id
1 'polypeptide(L)'
;MTAGGMKKKSGFNAAVRVVTLALLAAAVVKELRQDPEDRTWHGKLGFVPYELRFPTLERVKERWWSPDNPKIVGPKVFGVGWAVNLGRIVAVVRGWIDGRSAAEVTD
;
A
#
# COMPACT_ATOMS: atom_id res chain seq x y z
N MET A 1 -23.58 -28.15 28.21
CA MET A 1 -22.23 -28.65 27.86
C MET A 1 -21.56 -27.62 26.95
N THR A 2 -20.43 -27.06 27.42
CA THR A 2 -19.23 -26.46 26.74
C THR A 2 -19.30 -26.05 25.27
N ALA A 3 -18.65 -25.00 24.74
CA ALA A 3 -17.78 -23.91 25.18
C ALA A 3 -17.62 -22.99 23.93
N GLY A 4 -17.36 -21.69 24.00
CA GLY A 4 -15.98 -21.20 24.10
C GLY A 4 -15.59 -20.29 22.91
N GLY A 5 -15.66 -18.97 23.14
CA GLY A 5 -14.74 -17.92 22.70
C GLY A 5 -14.22 -17.87 21.24
N MET A 6 -14.75 -16.91 20.47
CA MET A 6 -14.03 -16.29 19.34
C MET A 6 -13.89 -14.77 19.54
N LYS A 7 -13.06 -14.35 20.52
CA LYS A 7 -12.58 -12.96 20.66
C LYS A 7 -11.07 -12.88 20.40
N LYS A 8 -10.63 -13.14 19.15
CA LYS A 8 -9.20 -12.99 18.75
C LYS A 8 -8.92 -11.84 17.78
N LYS A 9 -9.94 -11.29 17.09
CA LYS A 9 -9.76 -10.27 16.03
C LYS A 9 -9.37 -8.87 16.55
N SER A 10 -9.72 -8.53 17.81
CA SER A 10 -9.48 -7.20 18.38
C SER A 10 -7.99 -6.91 18.62
N GLY A 11 -7.27 -7.84 19.26
CA GLY A 11 -5.88 -7.62 19.66
C GLY A 11 -4.92 -7.45 18.49
N PHE A 12 -5.11 -8.21 17.41
CA PHE A 12 -4.28 -8.08 16.21
C PHE A 12 -4.49 -6.72 15.52
N ASN A 13 -5.74 -6.29 15.33
CA ASN A 13 -6.04 -4.99 14.73
C ASN A 13 -5.52 -3.84 15.61
N ALA A 14 -5.58 -3.98 16.93
CA ALA A 14 -4.99 -3.02 17.86
C ALA A 14 -3.46 -2.96 17.69
N ALA A 15 -2.79 -4.11 17.63
CA ALA A 15 -1.34 -4.18 17.42
C ALA A 15 -0.92 -3.54 16.08
N VAL A 16 -1.60 -3.87 14.98
CA VAL A 16 -1.34 -3.28 13.66
C VAL A 16 -1.51 -1.77 13.68
N ARG A 17 -2.57 -1.26 14.34
CA ARG A 17 -2.79 0.18 14.51
C ARG A 17 -1.67 0.84 15.30
N VAL A 18 -1.27 0.26 16.43
CA VAL A 18 -0.17 0.77 17.26
C VAL A 18 1.13 0.83 16.46
N VAL A 19 1.49 -0.25 15.75
CA VAL A 19 2.68 -0.28 14.90
C VAL A 19 2.61 0.78 13.79
N THR A 20 1.45 0.93 13.15
CA THR A 20 1.26 1.95 12.10
C THR A 20 1.43 3.36 12.65
N LEU A 21 0.84 3.65 13.82
CA LEU A 21 0.98 4.96 14.48
C LEU A 21 2.41 5.23 14.93
N ALA A 22 3.10 4.22 15.47
CA ALA A 22 4.50 4.33 15.85
C ALA A 22 5.40 4.61 14.64
N LEU A 23 5.20 3.91 13.52
CA LEU A 23 5.92 4.16 12.27
C LEU A 23 5.62 5.55 11.70
N LEU A 24 4.38 6.01 11.78
CA LEU A 24 3.99 7.36 11.36
C LEU A 24 4.69 8.42 12.23
N ALA A 25 4.65 8.27 13.55
CA ALA A 25 5.35 9.17 14.48
C ALA A 25 6.86 9.17 14.23
N ALA A 26 7.46 8.01 14.03
CA ALA A 26 8.89 7.88 13.71
C ALA A 26 9.25 8.60 12.40
N ALA A 27 8.41 8.52 11.37
CA ALA A 27 8.61 9.24 10.11
C ALA A 27 8.54 10.76 10.31
N VAL A 28 7.55 11.25 11.07
CA VAL A 28 7.44 12.68 11.40
C VAL A 28 8.66 13.16 12.19
N VAL A 29 9.08 12.42 13.22
CA VAL A 29 10.27 12.75 14.02
C VAL A 29 11.54 12.76 13.16
N LYS A 30 11.68 11.81 12.23
CA LYS A 30 12.80 11.77 11.28
C LYS A 30 12.87 13.05 10.43
N GLU A 31 11.74 13.54 9.93
CA GLU A 31 11.68 14.78 9.13
C GLU A 31 11.93 16.02 10.01
N LEU A 32 11.36 16.09 11.21
CA LEU A 32 11.55 17.24 12.10
C LEU A 32 12.98 17.37 12.65
N ARG A 33 13.73 16.27 12.70
CA ARG A 33 15.16 16.26 13.07
C ARG A 33 16.09 16.78 11.97
N GLN A 34 15.62 16.88 10.74
CA GLN A 34 16.35 17.48 9.64
C GLN A 34 16.15 19.00 9.66
N ASP A 35 17.15 19.72 9.16
CA ASP A 35 17.02 21.15 8.92
C ASP A 35 15.84 21.42 7.97
N PRO A 36 15.11 22.53 8.12
CA PRO A 36 13.90 22.77 7.34
C PRO A 36 14.07 22.64 5.82
N GLU A 37 15.27 22.96 5.32
CA GLU A 37 15.63 22.91 3.90
C GLU A 37 15.87 21.48 3.38
N ASP A 38 16.24 20.55 4.27
CA ASP A 38 16.53 19.15 3.92
C ASP A 38 15.29 18.24 4.02
N ARG A 39 14.17 18.75 4.55
CA ARG A 39 12.95 17.96 4.76
C ARG A 39 12.30 17.60 3.44
N THR A 40 12.12 16.30 3.21
CA THR A 40 11.48 15.79 1.99
C THR A 40 10.04 15.38 2.23
N TRP A 41 9.67 15.07 3.48
CA TRP A 41 8.34 14.56 3.86
C TRP A 41 7.94 13.27 3.15
N HIS A 42 8.89 12.54 2.57
CA HIS A 42 8.67 11.23 1.94
C HIS A 42 9.95 10.38 2.02
N GLY A 43 9.83 9.06 2.03
CA GLY A 43 11.01 8.20 2.09
C GLY A 43 10.72 6.80 2.59
N LYS A 44 11.67 6.23 3.34
CA LYS A 44 11.55 4.91 3.96
C LYS A 44 12.11 4.90 5.38
N LEU A 45 11.50 4.05 6.22
CA LEU A 45 12.02 3.58 7.51
C LEU A 45 12.38 2.10 7.34
N GLY A 46 13.67 1.81 7.17
CA GLY A 46 14.11 0.49 6.70
C GLY A 46 13.49 0.17 5.34
N PHE A 47 12.67 -0.88 5.28
CA PHE A 47 11.94 -1.27 4.08
C PHE A 47 10.53 -0.65 3.99
N VAL A 48 10.00 -0.07 5.07
CA VAL A 48 8.65 0.50 5.12
C VAL A 48 8.66 1.89 4.49
N PRO A 49 7.97 2.13 3.37
CA PRO A 49 7.93 3.46 2.77
C PRO A 49 6.96 4.38 3.52
N TYR A 50 7.19 5.69 3.47
CA TYR A 50 6.27 6.71 3.99
C TYR A 50 6.12 7.85 3.00
N GLU A 51 4.94 8.47 3.03
CA GLU A 51 4.56 9.64 2.23
C GLU A 51 3.71 10.57 3.10
N LEU A 52 4.24 11.72 3.48
CA LEU A 52 3.58 12.70 4.37
C LEU A 52 3.18 13.98 3.62
N ARG A 53 3.45 14.06 2.31
CA ARG A 53 2.95 15.16 1.48
C ARG A 53 1.46 14.96 1.22
N PHE A 54 0.70 16.04 1.33
CA PHE A 54 -0.74 15.95 1.11
C PHE A 54 -1.05 15.36 -0.27
N PRO A 55 -1.96 14.37 -0.36
CA PRO A 55 -2.24 13.70 -1.63
C PRO A 55 -2.96 14.65 -2.59
N THR A 56 -2.68 14.52 -3.89
CA THR A 56 -3.49 15.12 -4.96
C THR A 56 -4.42 14.06 -5.55
N LEU A 57 -5.59 14.46 -6.05
CA LEU A 57 -6.54 13.53 -6.69
C LEU A 57 -5.89 12.77 -7.86
N GLU A 58 -5.03 13.45 -8.60
CA GLU A 58 -4.24 12.88 -9.69
C GLU A 58 -3.34 11.75 -9.20
N ARG A 59 -2.55 11.97 -8.13
CA ARG A 59 -1.70 10.93 -7.53
C ARG A 59 -2.51 9.76 -6.97
N VAL A 60 -3.71 10.00 -6.44
CA VAL A 60 -4.59 8.90 -5.98
C VAL A 60 -4.95 7.99 -7.16
N LYS A 61 -5.40 8.57 -8.27
CA LYS A 61 -5.79 7.83 -9.47
C LYS A 61 -4.61 7.05 -10.05
N GLU A 62 -3.47 7.71 -10.23
CA GLU A 62 -2.25 7.06 -10.75
C GLU A 62 -1.80 5.90 -9.87
N ARG A 63 -1.94 6.02 -8.55
CA ARG A 63 -1.38 5.01 -7.65
C ARG A 63 -2.26 3.79 -7.45
N TRP A 64 -3.57 3.98 -7.50
CA TRP A 64 -4.55 2.91 -7.35
C TRP A 64 -4.90 2.26 -8.69
N TRP A 65 -4.85 3.04 -9.77
CA TRP A 65 -5.32 2.62 -11.10
C TRP A 65 -4.33 3.01 -12.20
N SER A 66 -3.16 2.38 -12.20
CA SER A 66 -2.20 2.47 -13.31
C SER A 66 -1.94 1.09 -13.91
N PRO A 67 -2.75 0.67 -14.90
CA PRO A 67 -2.61 -0.64 -15.56
C PRO A 67 -1.24 -0.86 -16.20
N ASP A 68 -0.65 0.22 -16.71
CA ASP A 68 0.62 0.23 -17.44
C ASP A 68 1.84 0.20 -16.52
N ASN A 69 1.67 0.56 -15.24
CA ASN A 69 2.75 0.49 -14.27
C ASN A 69 3.04 -0.98 -13.92
N PRO A 70 4.27 -1.48 -14.14
CA PRO A 70 4.59 -2.89 -13.90
C PRO A 70 4.56 -3.29 -12.42
N LYS A 71 4.57 -2.32 -11.48
CA LYS A 71 4.58 -2.58 -10.04
C LYS A 71 3.16 -2.77 -9.50
N ILE A 72 2.88 -3.94 -8.94
CA ILE A 72 1.62 -4.25 -8.24
C ILE A 72 1.60 -3.62 -6.84
N VAL A 73 2.75 -3.59 -6.17
CA VAL A 73 2.88 -3.05 -4.81
C VAL A 73 3.83 -1.86 -4.83
N GLY A 74 3.44 -0.78 -4.17
CA GLY A 74 4.31 0.38 -3.98
C GLY A 74 3.95 1.13 -2.69
N PRO A 75 4.60 2.27 -2.38
CA PRO A 75 4.24 3.10 -1.23
C PRO A 75 2.76 3.52 -1.21
N LYS A 76 2.22 3.97 -0.08
CA LYS A 76 0.91 4.64 -0.07
C LYS A 76 0.96 6.02 -0.74
N VAL A 77 -0.21 6.52 -1.12
CA VAL A 77 -0.39 7.92 -1.56
C VAL A 77 -0.22 8.89 -0.38
N PHE A 78 -0.54 8.41 0.83
CA PHE A 78 -0.37 9.13 2.07
C PHE A 78 -0.22 8.17 3.26
N GLY A 79 0.61 8.52 4.24
CA GLY A 79 0.95 7.76 5.44
C GLY A 79 2.09 6.75 5.24
N VAL A 80 2.15 5.74 6.13
CA VAL A 80 3.25 4.75 6.21
C VAL A 80 2.84 3.35 5.75
N GLY A 81 3.63 2.72 4.89
CA GLY A 81 3.41 1.37 4.37
C GLY A 81 3.09 1.34 2.87
N TRP A 82 2.59 0.19 2.42
CA TRP A 82 2.36 -0.11 1.01
C TRP A 82 0.89 0.05 0.61
N ALA A 83 0.67 0.34 -0.67
CA ALA A 83 -0.59 0.27 -1.38
C ALA A 83 -0.49 -0.72 -2.55
N VAL A 84 -1.64 -1.24 -2.95
CA VAL A 84 -1.78 -2.12 -4.09
C VAL A 84 -2.33 -1.33 -5.28
N ASN A 85 -1.72 -1.51 -6.45
CA ASN A 85 -2.21 -0.99 -7.72
C ASN A 85 -3.24 -1.96 -8.32
N LEU A 86 -4.51 -1.66 -8.10
CA LEU A 86 -5.63 -2.48 -8.58
C LEU A 86 -5.73 -2.48 -10.11
N GLY A 87 -5.40 -1.36 -10.75
CA GLY A 87 -5.39 -1.27 -12.22
C GLY A 87 -4.44 -2.28 -12.86
N ARG A 88 -3.25 -2.47 -12.26
CA ARG A 88 -2.29 -3.48 -12.73
C ARG A 88 -2.80 -4.90 -12.53
N ILE A 89 -3.45 -5.19 -11.40
CA ILE A 89 -4.04 -6.51 -11.15
C ILE A 89 -5.09 -6.83 -12.21
N VAL A 90 -5.98 -5.88 -12.53
CA VAL A 90 -7.00 -6.07 -13.57
C VAL A 90 -6.37 -6.32 -14.94
N ALA A 91 -5.32 -5.60 -15.30
CA ALA A 91 -4.61 -5.80 -16.57
C ALA A 91 -4.00 -7.20 -16.69
N VAL A 92 -3.36 -7.70 -15.62
CA VAL A 92 -2.78 -9.05 -15.59
C VAL A 92 -3.87 -10.12 -15.73
N VAL A 93 -4.99 -9.96 -15.02
CA VAL A 93 -6.11 -10.91 -15.08
C VAL A 93 -6.73 -10.94 -16.49
N ARG A 94 -6.91 -9.78 -17.13
CA ARG A 94 -7.44 -9.70 -18.51
C ARG A 94 -6.54 -10.41 -19.51
N GLY A 95 -5.23 -10.12 -19.49
CA GLY A 95 -4.29 -10.80 -20.38
C GLY A 95 -4.27 -12.33 -20.20
N TRP A 96 -4.46 -12.82 -18.97
CA TRP A 96 -4.56 -14.25 -18.71
C TRP A 96 -5.86 -14.88 -19.23
N ILE A 97 -6.98 -14.15 -19.18
CA ILE A 97 -8.25 -14.61 -19.75
C ILE A 97 -8.16 -14.64 -21.28
N ASP A 98 -7.69 -13.55 -21.89
CA ASP A 98 -7.59 -13.42 -23.35
C ASP A 98 -6.65 -14.49 -23.94
N GLY A 99 -5.55 -14.78 -23.25
CA GLY A 99 -4.62 -15.85 -23.63
C GLY A 99 -5.22 -17.26 -23.53
N ARG A 100 -6.18 -17.50 -22.62
CA ARG A 100 -6.90 -18.78 -22.52
C ARG A 100 -7.90 -18.93 -23.67
N SER A 101 -8.65 -17.88 -23.98
CA SER A 101 -9.61 -17.89 -25.10
C SER A 101 -8.92 -18.16 -26.44
N ALA A 102 -7.69 -17.67 -26.63
CA ALA A 102 -6.91 -17.94 -27.83
C ALA A 102 -6.45 -19.41 -27.94
N ALA A 103 -6.20 -20.09 -26.81
CA ALA A 103 -5.78 -21.49 -26.77
C ALA A 103 -6.96 -22.47 -27.00
N GLU A 104 -8.17 -22.13 -26.56
CA GLU A 104 -9.38 -22.94 -26.78
C GLU A 104 -9.91 -22.87 -28.22
N VAL A 105 -9.55 -21.85 -29.00
CA VAL A 105 -10.00 -21.70 -30.41
C VAL A 105 -9.12 -22.48 -31.40
N THR A 106 -7.91 -22.87 -30.99
CA THR A 106 -6.93 -23.59 -31.83
C THR A 106 -6.97 -25.11 -31.70
N ASP A 107 -7.87 -25.65 -30.87
CA ASP A 107 -8.09 -27.09 -30.64
C ASP A 107 -9.45 -27.51 -31.27
#